data_AF-A0A367RZ23-F1
#
_entry.id   AF-A0A367RZ23-F1
#
_cell.length_a   1.000
_cell.length_b   1.000
_cell.length_c   1.000
_cell.angle_alpha   90.00
_cell.angle_beta   90.00
_cell.angle_gamma   90.00
#
_symmetry.space_group_name_H-M   'P 1'
#
loop_
_entity.id
_entity.type
_entity.pdbx_description
1 polymer ?
#
loop_
_entity_poly.entity_id
_entity_poly.type
_entity_poly.pdbx_seq_one_letter_code
_entity_poly.pdbx_strand_id
1 'polypeptide(L)'
;MLPLNTPFWGLPCGVPRFWRLRVAKDFTKPKYYIGQTVVHWAKVKETEVFAHVDVLGISWTGIDWQYLVNLPENHPWFRANDEEWIWADSCDLKLP
;
A
#
# COMPACT_ATOMS: atom_id res chain seq x y z
N MET A 1 -26.06 -20.55 -6.72
CA MET A 1 -25.50 -19.37 -7.41
C MET A 1 -26.15 -18.13 -6.83
N LEU A 2 -25.38 -17.13 -6.41
CA LEU A 2 -25.94 -15.88 -5.89
C LEU A 2 -26.46 -15.01 -7.06
N PRO A 3 -27.53 -14.23 -6.85
CA PRO A 3 -28.09 -13.34 -7.87
C PRO A 3 -27.07 -12.34 -8.42
N LEU A 4 -27.21 -11.98 -9.69
CA LEU A 4 -26.32 -11.03 -10.39
C LEU A 4 -26.23 -9.66 -9.70
N ASN A 5 -27.23 -9.30 -8.89
CA ASN A 5 -27.34 -8.01 -8.21
C ASN A 5 -26.96 -8.07 -6.72
N THR A 6 -26.31 -9.14 -6.25
CA THR A 6 -25.85 -9.18 -4.85
C THR A 6 -24.64 -8.25 -4.69
N PRO A 7 -24.73 -7.16 -3.90
CA PRO A 7 -23.57 -6.32 -3.61
C PRO A 7 -22.58 -7.12 -2.76
N PHE A 8 -21.42 -7.45 -3.34
CA PHE A 8 -20.43 -8.34 -2.75
C PHE A 8 -19.50 -7.57 -1.77
N TRP A 9 -20.06 -7.13 -0.65
CA TRP A 9 -19.27 -6.60 0.46
C TRP A 9 -19.08 -7.70 1.51
N GLY A 10 -17.89 -8.28 1.51
CA GLY A 10 -17.38 -9.06 2.65
C GLY A 10 -18.04 -10.43 2.89
N LEU A 11 -17.39 -11.50 2.42
CA LEU A 11 -17.36 -12.76 3.16
C LEU A 11 -15.90 -13.14 3.48
N PRO A 12 -15.66 -13.73 4.67
CA PRO A 12 -14.34 -14.11 5.14
C PRO A 12 -13.97 -15.43 4.49
N CYS A 13 -13.28 -15.37 3.37
CA CYS A 13 -12.64 -16.53 2.80
C CYS A 13 -11.19 -16.15 2.55
N GLY A 14 -10.28 -17.01 3.03
CA GLY A 14 -8.82 -16.88 3.04
C GLY A 14 -8.19 -16.81 1.65
N VAL A 15 -8.67 -15.87 0.85
CA VAL A 15 -8.14 -15.51 -0.45
C VAL A 15 -7.43 -14.17 -0.24
N PRO A 16 -6.15 -14.03 -0.63
CA PRO A 16 -5.44 -12.77 -0.50
C PRO A 16 -6.24 -11.65 -1.19
N ARG A 17 -6.50 -10.57 -0.45
CA ARG A 17 -7.36 -9.42 -0.85
C ARG A 17 -7.03 -8.86 -2.24
N PHE A 18 -5.83 -9.13 -2.75
CA PHE A 18 -5.29 -8.68 -4.02
C PHE A 18 -6.15 -9.03 -5.27
N TRP A 19 -6.73 -10.23 -5.34
CA TRP A 19 -7.46 -10.66 -6.56
C TRP A 19 -8.85 -10.02 -6.71
N ARG A 20 -9.39 -9.38 -5.65
CA ARG A 20 -10.73 -8.77 -5.68
C ARG A 20 -10.77 -7.40 -6.35
N LEU A 21 -9.63 -6.75 -6.56
CA LEU A 21 -9.56 -5.36 -7.06
C LEU A 21 -9.60 -5.25 -8.59
N ARG A 22 -9.45 -6.36 -9.33
CA ARG A 22 -9.51 -6.35 -10.80
C ARG A 22 -10.92 -6.31 -11.41
N VAL A 23 -11.97 -6.47 -10.60
CA VAL A 23 -13.30 -6.84 -11.12
C VAL A 23 -14.35 -5.72 -11.00
N ALA A 24 -14.15 -4.71 -10.15
CA ALA A 24 -15.13 -3.64 -9.97
C ALA A 24 -14.67 -2.34 -10.66
N LYS A 25 -15.54 -1.80 -11.53
CA LYS A 25 -15.32 -0.57 -12.33
C LYS A 25 -15.21 0.71 -11.49
N ASP A 26 -15.47 0.65 -10.19
CA ASP A 26 -15.69 1.82 -9.34
C ASP A 26 -14.46 2.20 -8.49
N PHE A 27 -13.34 1.48 -8.63
CA PHE A 27 -12.10 1.80 -7.91
C PHE A 27 -11.15 2.61 -8.79
N THR A 28 -10.59 3.67 -8.22
CA THR A 28 -9.41 4.32 -8.83
C THR A 28 -8.28 3.30 -8.89
N LYS A 29 -7.52 3.30 -9.98
CA LYS A 29 -6.38 2.38 -10.10
C LYS A 29 -5.29 2.76 -9.10
N PRO A 30 -4.53 1.79 -8.56
CA PRO A 30 -3.38 2.11 -7.73
C PRO A 30 -2.37 2.91 -8.55
N LYS A 31 -1.73 3.88 -7.89
CA LYS A 31 -0.75 4.78 -8.48
C LYS A 31 0.60 4.10 -8.68
N TYR A 32 0.94 3.16 -7.79
CA TYR A 32 2.18 2.39 -7.83
C TYR A 32 1.88 0.89 -7.88
N TYR A 33 2.83 0.09 -8.36
CA TYR A 33 2.67 -1.35 -8.54
C TYR A 33 3.67 -2.15 -7.71
N ILE A 34 3.33 -3.40 -7.36
CA ILE A 34 4.25 -4.30 -6.64
C ILE A 34 5.52 -4.52 -7.48
N GLY A 35 6.68 -4.45 -6.83
CA GLY A 35 8.00 -4.52 -7.45
C GLY A 35 8.50 -3.20 -8.03
N GLN A 36 7.74 -2.12 -7.90
CA GLN A 36 8.16 -0.78 -8.31
C GLN A 36 8.95 -0.10 -7.18
N THR A 37 10.09 0.49 -7.53
CA THR A 37 10.84 1.36 -6.63
C THR A 37 10.26 2.78 -6.67
N VAL A 38 9.98 3.33 -5.50
CA VAL A 38 9.41 4.67 -5.30
C VAL A 38 10.22 5.42 -4.23
N VAL A 39 10.03 6.73 -4.13
CA VAL A 39 10.60 7.55 -3.07
C VAL A 39 9.55 7.74 -1.98
N HIS A 40 9.86 7.24 -0.78
CA HIS A 40 9.08 7.50 0.42
C HIS A 40 9.56 8.78 1.10
N TRP A 41 8.63 9.68 1.38
CA TRP A 41 8.85 10.93 2.08
C TRP A 41 8.30 10.82 3.50
N ALA A 42 9.18 11.02 4.47
CA ALA A 42 8.82 11.06 5.88
C ALA A 42 9.30 12.38 6.50
N LYS A 43 8.41 13.05 7.23
CA LYS A 43 8.75 14.22 8.02
C LYS A 43 8.91 13.84 9.48
N VAL A 44 10.11 14.01 10.02
CA VAL A 44 10.43 13.73 11.43
C VAL A 44 10.91 15.00 12.09
N LYS A 45 10.04 15.59 12.92
CA LYS A 45 10.25 16.90 13.56
C LYS A 45 10.52 17.99 12.51
N GLU A 46 11.76 18.48 12.43
CA GLU A 46 12.21 19.52 11.50
C GLU A 46 12.98 18.96 10.30
N THR A 47 13.20 17.65 10.25
CA THR A 47 13.96 16.99 9.18
C THR A 47 13.03 16.23 8.25
N GLU A 48 13.17 16.48 6.95
CA GLU A 48 12.52 15.68 5.91
C GLU A 48 13.51 14.61 5.43
N VAL A 49 13.03 13.37 5.36
CA VAL A 49 13.81 12.22 4.89
C VAL A 49 13.14 11.68 3.64
N PHE A 50 13.97 11.42 2.63
CA PHE A 50 13.57 10.79 1.38
C PHE A 50 14.35 9.50 1.23
N ALA A 51 13.66 8.38 1.05
CA ALA A 51 14.29 7.08 0.88
C ALA A 51 13.70 6.35 -0.32
N HIS A 52 14.56 5.72 -1.11
CA HIS A 52 14.11 4.77 -2.12
C HIS A 52 13.61 3.50 -1.43
N VAL A 53 12.39 3.09 -1.75
CA VAL A 53 11.73 1.92 -1.17
C VAL A 53 11.04 1.12 -2.27
N ASP A 54 10.96 -0.20 -2.09
CA ASP A 54 10.25 -1.08 -3.00
C ASP A 54 8.83 -1.34 -2.51
N VAL A 55 7.86 -1.27 -3.42
CA VAL A 55 6.47 -1.62 -3.14
C VAL A 55 6.34 -3.15 -3.09
N LEU A 56 6.06 -3.68 -1.91
CA LEU A 56 5.89 -5.12 -1.66
C LEU A 56 4.41 -5.55 -1.69
N GLY A 57 3.50 -4.64 -1.37
CA GLY A 57 2.08 -4.94 -1.25
C GLY A 57 1.20 -3.71 -1.50
N ILE A 58 -0.07 -3.97 -1.82
CA ILE A 58 -1.05 -2.92 -2.11
C ILE A 58 -2.36 -3.29 -1.42
N SER A 59 -2.98 -2.31 -0.77
CA SER A 59 -4.28 -2.46 -0.11
C SER A 59 -5.15 -1.23 -0.36
N TRP A 60 -6.46 -1.45 -0.49
CA TRP A 60 -7.45 -0.39 -0.55
C TRP A 60 -8.02 -0.15 0.85
N THR A 61 -7.99 1.09 1.33
CA THR A 61 -8.49 1.45 2.68
C THR A 61 -9.99 1.73 2.72
N GLY A 62 -10.65 1.83 1.56
CA GLY A 62 -12.01 2.38 1.43
C GLY A 62 -12.01 3.79 0.88
N ILE A 63 -10.91 4.54 1.05
CA ILE A 63 -10.78 5.95 0.64
C ILE A 63 -9.63 6.13 -0.35
N ASP A 64 -8.46 5.53 -0.06
CA ASP A 64 -7.27 5.61 -0.91
C ASP A 64 -6.47 4.30 -0.88
N TRP A 65 -5.45 4.23 -1.73
CA TRP A 65 -4.49 3.15 -1.78
C TRP A 65 -3.39 3.33 -0.75
N GLN A 66 -3.10 2.23 -0.05
CA GLN A 66 -1.93 2.06 0.81
C GLN A 66 -0.98 1.04 0.21
N TYR A 67 0.30 1.23 0.47
CA TYR A 67 1.38 0.44 -0.10
C TYR A 67 2.26 -0.08 1.02
N LEU A 68 2.47 -1.38 1.04
CA LEU A 68 3.46 -1.99 1.92
C LEU A 68 4.84 -1.77 1.30
N VAL A 69 5.74 -1.13 2.02
CA VAL A 69 7.08 -0.78 1.53
C VAL A 69 8.15 -1.26 2.49
N ASN A 70 9.31 -1.64 1.97
CA ASN A 70 10.49 -1.96 2.77
C ASN A 70 11.27 -0.69 3.09
N LEU A 71 11.52 -0.42 4.37
CA LEU A 71 12.29 0.73 4.79
C LEU A 71 13.77 0.37 4.92
N PRO A 72 14.70 1.18 4.39
CA PRO A 72 16.12 0.96 4.64
C PRO A 72 16.47 1.27 6.12
N GLU A 73 17.54 0.68 6.63
CA GLU A 73 17.97 0.79 8.04
C GLU A 73 18.18 2.23 8.53
N ASN A 74 18.56 3.12 7.60
CA ASN A 74 18.77 4.54 7.88
C ASN A 74 17.48 5.37 7.88
N HIS A 75 16.32 4.76 7.60
CA HIS A 75 15.04 5.44 7.61
C HIS A 75 14.58 5.70 9.06
N PRO A 76 14.06 6.89 9.39
CA PRO A 76 13.73 7.21 10.78
C PRO A 76 12.53 6.42 11.35
N TRP A 77 11.75 5.77 10.49
CA TRP A 77 10.68 4.85 10.89
C TRP A 77 11.10 3.38 10.86
N PHE A 78 12.36 3.09 10.50
CA PHE A 78 12.89 1.74 10.56
C PHE A 78 12.96 1.27 12.02
N ARG A 79 12.43 0.08 12.29
CA ARG A 79 12.50 -0.56 13.61
C ARG A 79 12.92 -2.01 13.41
N ALA A 80 14.15 -2.33 13.79
CA ALA A 80 14.72 -3.68 13.63
C ALA A 80 13.90 -4.81 14.31
N ASN A 81 13.03 -4.47 15.27
CA ASN A 81 12.21 -5.45 16.01
C ASN A 81 10.74 -5.51 15.55
N ASP A 82 10.25 -4.55 14.76
CA ASP A 82 8.84 -4.41 14.37
C ASP A 82 8.71 -4.49 12.84
N GLU A 83 9.18 -5.57 12.22
CA GLU A 83 9.12 -5.84 10.77
C GLU A 83 9.78 -4.74 9.90
N GLU A 84 10.58 -5.13 8.90
CA GLU A 84 11.28 -4.15 8.04
C GLU A 84 10.32 -3.38 7.11
N TRP A 85 9.01 -3.59 7.25
CA TRP A 85 7.99 -3.14 6.31
C TRP A 85 6.94 -2.29 7.01
N ILE A 86 6.48 -1.24 6.31
CA ILE A 86 5.38 -0.40 6.79
C ILE A 86 4.33 -0.20 5.70
N TRP A 87 3.10 0.06 6.11
CA TRP A 87 2.08 0.59 5.21
C TRP A 87 2.22 2.11 5.10
N ALA A 88 2.49 2.59 3.89
CA ALA A 88 2.57 4.01 3.55
C ALA A 88 1.36 4.42 2.70
N ASP A 89 0.88 5.65 2.91
CA ASP A 89 -0.19 6.22 2.10
C ASP A 89 0.35 6.69 0.74
N SER A 90 -0.53 6.71 -0.27
CA SER A 90 -0.20 7.16 -1.63
C SER A 90 0.43 8.57 -1.68
N CYS A 91 0.07 9.45 -0.75
CA CYS A 91 0.58 10.82 -0.67
C CYS A 91 2.03 10.93 -0.19
N ASP A 92 2.50 9.92 0.56
CA ASP A 92 3.85 9.88 1.11
C ASP A 92 4.85 9.26 0.13
N LEU A 93 4.35 8.77 -1.00
CA LEU A 93 5.13 8.13 -2.04
C LEU A 93 5.18 8.99 -3.30
N LYS A 94 6.34 9.03 -3.95
CA LYS A 94 6.56 9.72 -5.22
C LYS A 94 7.35 8.84 -6.18
N LEU A 95 7.19 9.06 -7.48
CA LEU A 95 8.11 8.50 -8.46
C LEU A 95 9.49 9.17 -8.27
N PRO A 96 10.58 8.43 -8.47
CA PRO A 96 11.94 8.97 -8.43
C PRO A 96 12.19 10.06 -9.47
#